data_AF-A0A258FJD1-F1
#
_entry.id   AF-A0A258FJD1-F1
#
_cell.length_a   1.000
_cell.length_b   1.000
_cell.length_c   1.000
_cell.angle_alpha   90.00
_cell.angle_beta   90.00
_cell.angle_gamma   90.00
#
_symmetry.space_group_name_H-M   'P 1'
#
loop_
_entity.id
_entity.type
_entity.pdbx_description
1 polymer ?
#
loop_
_entity_poly.entity_id
_entity_poly.type
_entity_poly.pdbx_seq_one_letter_code
_entity_poly.pdbx_strand_id
1 'polypeptide(L)'
;MSFRVFEPSYDFIDERLNVFLGDRLSSVIAEIEGPLRIALVLYVVLYGVAILRGAISEPVMDFAARSLKLAFLYLLATTAAYSTFVTEPLFTGLPNALTRAVSGADTPSVGAAFDQFFAYAAWLGEDISRDGSAFNPGPWVVSAAVFIIGALAAALGFGVVLVAKLALALLVTLGPIFIACALFDATRRFFFGWLSQAVNYLVLFALIIVIFQLVLSLVRDQWGAIQGADPMIGGLIFIALCLLGAIFFLQTPAIAAGIAGGASAGLADFANAAALGGSGSGRSQGPQEASRQPPRGGGAIRPRGA
;
A
#
# COMPACT_ATOMS: atom_id res chain seq x y z
N MET A 1 -6.37 17.88 -31.94
CA MET A 1 -6.06 18.64 -30.71
C MET A 1 -5.47 17.65 -29.71
N SER A 2 -4.33 17.95 -29.08
CA SER A 2 -3.82 17.10 -27.99
C SER A 2 -4.65 17.35 -26.73
N PHE A 3 -5.45 16.38 -26.29
CA PHE A 3 -6.16 16.47 -25.02
C PHE A 3 -5.14 16.39 -23.87
N ARG A 4 -4.93 17.50 -23.14
CA ARG A 4 -4.06 17.57 -21.96
C ARG A 4 -4.89 17.96 -20.75
N VAL A 5 -5.52 16.97 -20.13
CA VAL A 5 -6.41 17.14 -18.97
C VAL A 5 -5.77 16.57 -17.71
N PHE A 6 -5.12 15.41 -17.83
CA PHE A 6 -4.59 14.66 -16.69
C PHE A 6 -3.20 15.13 -16.28
N GLU A 7 -2.32 15.46 -17.22
CA GLU A 7 -0.96 15.95 -16.92
C GLU A 7 -0.96 17.27 -16.14
N PRO A 8 -1.64 18.34 -16.59
CA PRO A 8 -1.65 19.59 -15.82
C PRO A 8 -2.31 19.43 -14.45
N SER A 9 -3.31 18.56 -14.36
CA SER A 9 -3.99 18.26 -13.09
C SER A 9 -3.06 17.52 -12.12
N TYR A 10 -2.27 16.57 -12.63
CA TYR A 10 -1.30 15.83 -11.84
C TYR A 10 -0.21 16.75 -11.29
N ASP A 11 0.37 17.58 -12.16
CA ASP A 11 1.44 18.51 -11.80
C ASP A 11 0.98 19.53 -10.77
N PHE A 12 -0.22 20.09 -10.95
CA PHE A 12 -0.82 21.01 -9.97
C PHE A 12 -1.01 20.34 -8.60
N ILE A 13 -1.56 19.13 -8.56
CA ILE A 13 -1.78 18.43 -7.29
C ILE A 13 -0.44 18.06 -6.64
N ASP A 14 0.53 17.60 -7.41
CA ASP A 14 1.87 17.27 -6.91
C ASP A 14 2.57 18.48 -6.30
N GLU A 15 2.54 19.61 -6.99
CA GLU A 15 3.09 20.86 -6.48
C GLU A 15 2.44 21.26 -5.15
N ARG A 16 1.10 21.21 -5.08
CA ARG A 16 0.35 21.50 -3.85
C ARG A 16 0.69 20.55 -2.72
N LEU A 17 0.92 19.26 -3.02
CA LEU A 17 1.32 18.29 -2.01
C LEU A 17 2.74 18.52 -1.50
N ASN A 18 3.68 18.89 -2.36
CA ASN A 18 5.03 19.25 -1.95
C ASN A 18 5.04 20.50 -1.04
N VAL A 19 4.23 21.52 -1.37
CA VAL A 19 4.05 22.70 -0.50
C VAL A 19 3.41 22.30 0.84
N PHE A 20 2.35 21.50 0.81
CA PHE A 20 1.71 20.99 2.03
C PHE A 20 2.70 20.22 2.92
N LEU A 21 3.53 19.36 2.32
CA LEU A 21 4.58 18.63 3.01
C LEU A 21 5.58 19.57 3.67
N GLY A 22 6.07 20.62 2.99
CA GLY A 22 7.00 21.57 3.58
C GLY A 22 6.46 22.28 4.83
N ASP A 23 5.29 22.90 4.70
CA ASP A 23 4.71 23.74 5.77
C ASP A 23 4.18 22.91 6.95
N ARG A 24 3.44 21.84 6.65
CA ARG A 24 2.75 21.05 7.69
C ARG A 24 3.68 20.10 8.40
N LEU A 25 4.66 19.51 7.72
CA LEU A 25 5.65 18.65 8.37
C LEU A 25 6.43 19.42 9.43
N SER A 26 6.83 20.65 9.11
CA SER A 26 7.55 21.52 10.05
C SER A 26 6.72 21.80 11.31
N SER A 27 5.42 22.04 11.14
CA SER A 27 4.49 22.23 12.26
C SER A 27 4.32 20.95 13.10
N VAL A 28 4.17 19.80 12.45
CA VAL A 28 4.03 18.50 13.14
C VAL A 28 5.29 18.17 13.95
N ILE A 29 6.48 18.39 13.37
CA ILE A 29 7.76 18.19 14.07
C ILE A 29 7.85 19.07 15.32
N ALA A 30 7.50 20.35 15.20
CA ALA A 30 7.57 21.30 16.32
C ALA A 30 6.66 20.90 17.49
N GLU A 31 5.45 20.41 17.21
CA GLU A 31 4.50 19.97 18.24
C GLU A 31 4.95 18.69 18.97
N ILE A 32 5.69 17.82 18.29
CA ILE A 32 6.13 16.53 18.87
C ILE A 32 7.45 16.67 19.62
N GLU A 33 8.31 17.61 19.23
CA GLU A 33 9.66 17.75 19.78
C GLU A 33 9.68 17.86 21.31
N GLY A 34 8.83 18.73 21.87
CA GLY A 34 8.76 18.99 23.31
C GLY A 34 8.34 17.75 24.12
N PRO A 35 7.14 17.19 23.87
CA PRO A 35 6.68 15.98 24.56
C PRO A 35 7.64 14.80 24.40
N LEU A 36 8.19 14.60 23.19
CA LEU A 36 9.11 13.50 22.91
C LEU A 36 10.43 13.65 23.67
N ARG A 37 10.97 14.87 23.76
CA ARG A 37 12.18 15.17 24.54
C ARG A 37 11.97 14.80 26.01
N ILE A 38 10.86 15.23 26.60
CA ILE A 38 10.55 14.94 28.02
C ILE A 38 10.43 13.43 28.21
N ALA A 39 9.70 12.74 27.34
CA ALA A 39 9.51 11.30 27.42
C ALA A 39 10.83 10.52 27.29
N LEU A 40 11.72 10.94 26.38
CA LEU A 40 13.06 10.34 26.22
C LEU A 40 13.93 10.56 27.47
N VAL A 41 13.95 11.79 28.02
CA VAL A 41 14.73 12.10 29.23
C VAL A 41 14.22 11.29 30.42
N LEU A 42 12.90 11.24 30.62
CA LEU A 42 12.30 10.42 31.68
C LEU A 42 12.64 8.94 31.51
N TYR A 43 12.58 8.43 30.28
CA TYR A 43 12.95 7.06 29.98
C TYR A 43 14.41 6.77 30.40
N VAL A 44 15.37 7.57 29.95
CA VAL A 44 16.80 7.37 30.27
C VAL A 44 17.06 7.50 31.77
N VAL A 45 16.46 8.49 32.45
CA VAL A 45 16.66 8.72 33.89
C VAL A 45 16.06 7.59 34.73
N LEU A 46 14.80 7.22 34.49
CA LEU A 46 14.12 6.19 35.28
C LEU A 46 14.77 4.82 35.08
N TYR A 47 15.10 4.47 33.84
CA TYR A 47 15.74 3.20 33.53
C TYR A 47 17.19 3.15 34.06
N GLY A 48 17.93 4.25 33.95
CA GLY A 48 19.27 4.38 34.52
C GLY A 48 19.27 4.22 36.05
N VAL A 49 18.33 4.86 36.75
CA VAL A 49 18.18 4.70 38.22
C VAL A 49 17.78 3.27 38.59
N ALA A 50 16.93 2.60 37.80
CA ALA A 50 16.54 1.22 38.04
C ALA A 50 17.71 0.23 37.91
N ILE A 51 18.61 0.45 36.95
CA ILE A 51 19.86 -0.32 36.79
C ILE A 51 20.80 -0.05 37.98
N LEU A 52 21.00 1.21 38.36
CA LEU A 52 21.86 1.58 39.50
C LEU A 52 21.37 1.00 40.83
N ARG A 53 20.04 0.86 40.99
CA ARG A 53 19.41 0.21 42.15
C ARG A 53 19.46 -1.33 42.10
N GLY A 54 19.95 -1.92 41.02
CA GLY A 54 19.97 -3.37 40.82
C GLY A 54 18.59 -4.00 40.61
N ALA A 55 17.55 -3.20 40.33
CA ALA A 55 16.21 -3.71 40.04
C ALA A 55 16.12 -4.34 38.64
N ILE A 56 17.03 -3.94 37.74
CA ILE A 56 17.18 -4.46 36.39
C ILE A 56 18.65 -4.87 36.22
N SER A 57 18.88 -6.16 35.96
CA SER A 57 20.21 -6.70 35.68
C SER A 57 20.51 -6.61 34.19
N GLU A 58 20.80 -5.41 33.70
CA GLU A 58 21.23 -5.17 32.32
C GLU A 58 22.66 -4.59 32.32
N PRO A 59 23.60 -5.12 31.50
CA PRO A 59 24.92 -4.53 31.34
C PRO A 59 24.82 -3.06 30.91
N VAL A 60 25.61 -2.19 31.54
CA VAL A 60 25.61 -0.74 31.25
C VAL A 60 25.87 -0.44 29.77
N MET A 61 26.66 -1.29 29.10
CA MET A 61 26.96 -1.14 27.68
C MET A 61 25.73 -1.37 26.78
N ASP A 62 24.86 -2.31 27.14
CA ASP A 62 23.63 -2.59 26.39
C ASP A 62 22.63 -1.43 26.54
N PHE A 63 22.51 -0.91 27.77
CA PHE A 63 21.73 0.30 28.05
C PHE A 63 22.26 1.53 27.30
N ALA A 64 23.59 1.70 27.22
CA ALA A 64 24.21 2.80 26.48
C ALA A 64 23.93 2.68 24.97
N ALA A 65 24.08 1.49 24.38
CA ALA A 65 23.77 1.24 22.98
C ALA A 65 22.29 1.48 22.68
N ARG A 66 21.39 1.08 23.59
CA ARG A 66 19.95 1.37 23.49
C ARG A 66 19.69 2.88 23.55
N SER A 67 20.25 3.57 24.52
CA SER A 67 20.09 5.02 24.68
C SER A 67 20.58 5.80 23.46
N LEU A 68 21.68 5.36 22.84
CA LEU A 68 22.19 5.93 21.59
C LEU A 68 21.21 5.73 20.43
N LYS A 69 20.64 4.53 20.28
CA LYS A 69 19.59 4.26 19.27
C LYS A 69 18.37 5.16 19.47
N LEU A 70 17.95 5.34 20.73
CA LEU A 70 16.83 6.22 21.07
C LEU A 70 17.14 7.69 20.74
N ALA A 71 18.34 8.16 21.05
CA ALA A 71 18.79 9.50 20.69
C ALA A 71 18.85 9.71 19.17
N PHE A 72 19.32 8.70 18.41
CA PHE A 72 19.31 8.75 16.95
C PHE A 72 17.89 8.81 16.38
N LEU A 73 16.96 7.99 16.88
CA LEU A 73 15.56 8.03 16.45
C LEU A 73 14.88 9.35 16.80
N TYR A 74 15.19 9.94 17.96
CA TYR A 74 14.74 11.27 18.33
C TYR A 74 15.23 12.32 17.31
N LEU A 75 16.53 12.35 17.03
CA LEU A 75 17.10 13.25 16.02
C LEU A 75 16.48 13.05 14.64
N LEU A 76 16.28 11.80 14.22
CA LEU A 76 15.63 11.47 12.95
C LEU A 76 14.19 11.99 12.91
N ALA A 77 13.43 11.90 14.00
CA ALA A 77 12.03 12.30 14.05
C ALA A 77 11.83 13.81 14.18
N THR A 78 12.75 14.53 14.85
CA THR A 78 12.52 15.93 15.23
C THR A 78 13.40 16.95 14.50
N THR A 79 14.24 16.53 13.55
CA THR A 79 15.14 17.44 12.82
C THR A 79 14.90 17.37 11.32
N ALA A 80 15.60 18.24 10.57
CA ALA A 80 15.62 18.20 9.11
C ALA A 80 16.05 16.84 8.53
N ALA A 81 16.71 15.98 9.31
CA ALA A 81 17.02 14.61 8.93
C ALA A 81 15.77 13.82 8.52
N TYR A 82 14.60 14.11 9.09
CA TYR A 82 13.34 13.48 8.68
C TYR A 82 13.05 13.69 7.20
N SER A 83 13.26 14.93 6.72
CA SER A 83 12.98 15.28 5.33
C SER A 83 13.89 14.49 4.37
N THR A 84 15.20 14.45 4.65
CA THR A 84 16.19 13.78 3.80
C THR A 84 16.09 12.25 3.83
N PHE A 85 15.86 11.66 5.01
CA PHE A 85 15.92 10.20 5.17
C PHE A 85 14.56 9.51 5.13
N VAL A 86 13.46 10.25 5.27
CA VAL A 86 12.11 9.68 5.28
C VAL A 86 11.24 10.32 4.21
N THR A 87 11.06 11.65 4.22
CA THR A 87 10.15 12.32 3.27
C THR A 87 10.58 12.12 1.82
N GLU A 88 11.80 12.48 1.48
CA GLU A 88 12.28 12.42 0.09
C GLU A 88 12.32 10.98 -0.46
N PRO A 89 12.90 9.97 0.24
CA PRO A 89 12.86 8.60 -0.25
C PRO A 89 11.44 8.07 -0.39
N LEU A 90 10.55 8.32 0.57
CA LEU A 90 9.21 7.74 0.57
C LEU A 90 8.28 8.45 -0.41
N PHE A 91 8.38 9.77 -0.56
CA PHE A 91 7.44 10.57 -1.35
C PHE A 91 7.86 10.73 -2.81
N THR A 92 9.16 10.81 -3.11
CA THR A 92 9.66 11.06 -4.48
C THR A 92 10.58 9.95 -4.97
N GLY A 93 11.57 9.55 -4.16
CA GLY A 93 12.63 8.61 -4.57
C GLY A 93 12.10 7.23 -4.94
N LEU A 94 11.42 6.57 -4.01
CA LEU A 94 10.91 5.20 -4.15
C LEU A 94 9.79 5.09 -5.19
N PRO A 95 8.77 5.98 -5.23
CA PRO A 95 7.78 5.97 -6.30
C PRO A 95 8.42 6.04 -7.69
N ASN A 96 9.40 6.94 -7.88
CA ASN A 96 10.09 7.11 -9.15
C ASN A 96 11.01 5.93 -9.48
N ALA A 97 11.67 5.34 -8.49
CA ALA A 97 12.52 4.17 -8.68
C ALA A 97 11.68 2.94 -9.05
N LEU A 98 10.56 2.70 -8.34
CA LEU A 98 9.64 1.60 -8.64
C LEU A 98 9.00 1.77 -10.01
N THR A 99 8.60 3.00 -10.35
CA THR A 99 8.07 3.30 -11.68
C THR A 99 9.07 2.94 -12.76
N ARG A 100 10.31 3.45 -12.67
CA ARG A 100 11.38 3.15 -13.64
C ARG A 100 11.70 1.67 -13.73
N ALA A 101 11.78 0.99 -12.58
CA ALA A 101 12.09 -0.42 -12.52
C ALA A 101 11.05 -1.29 -13.25
N VAL A 102 9.77 -0.89 -13.22
CA VAL A 102 8.71 -1.68 -13.84
C VAL A 102 8.30 -1.21 -15.23
N SER A 103 8.35 0.10 -15.52
CA SER A 103 8.04 0.62 -16.85
C SER A 103 9.18 0.44 -17.85
N GLY A 104 10.41 0.23 -17.39
CA GLY A 104 11.60 0.13 -18.25
C GLY A 104 11.96 1.43 -18.98
N ALA A 105 11.29 2.53 -18.66
CA ALA A 105 11.50 3.85 -19.23
C ALA A 105 11.65 4.88 -18.11
N ASP A 106 12.45 5.93 -18.35
CA ASP A 106 12.47 7.10 -17.47
C ASP A 106 11.03 7.62 -17.37
N THR A 107 10.58 7.76 -16.11
CA THR A 107 9.20 8.04 -15.68
C THR A 107 8.37 8.73 -16.76
N PRO A 108 7.47 8.02 -17.46
CA PRO A 108 6.45 8.71 -18.24
C PRO A 108 5.67 9.58 -17.25
N SER A 109 5.50 10.87 -17.54
CA SER A 109 4.68 11.73 -16.70
C SER A 109 3.32 11.05 -16.56
N VAL A 110 2.95 10.68 -15.32
CA VAL A 110 1.82 9.78 -15.09
C VAL A 110 0.56 10.34 -15.73
N GLY A 111 0.36 11.66 -15.62
CA GLY A 111 -0.74 12.33 -16.30
C GLY A 111 -0.64 12.32 -17.83
N ALA A 112 0.54 12.41 -18.45
CA ALA A 112 0.65 12.28 -19.91
C ALA A 112 0.27 10.89 -20.40
N ALA A 113 0.52 9.85 -19.59
CA ALA A 113 0.09 8.50 -19.91
C ALA A 113 -1.45 8.41 -19.99
N PHE A 114 -2.16 9.03 -19.04
CA PHE A 114 -3.62 9.15 -19.07
C PHE A 114 -4.12 10.02 -20.24
N ASP A 115 -3.44 11.12 -20.53
CA ASP A 115 -3.74 11.97 -21.69
C ASP A 115 -3.57 11.20 -23.01
N GLN A 116 -2.53 10.37 -23.13
CA GLN A 116 -2.31 9.52 -24.29
C GLN A 116 -3.41 8.46 -24.44
N PHE A 117 -3.81 7.80 -23.35
CA PHE A 117 -4.93 6.86 -23.38
C PHE A 117 -6.23 7.55 -23.84
N PHE A 118 -6.51 8.74 -23.31
CA PHE A 118 -7.69 9.50 -23.69
C PHE A 118 -7.64 9.99 -25.14
N ALA A 119 -6.45 10.30 -25.66
CA ALA A 119 -6.26 10.63 -27.07
C ALA A 119 -6.62 9.45 -28.00
N TYR A 120 -6.34 8.20 -27.63
CA TYR A 120 -6.81 7.03 -28.38
C TYR A 120 -8.35 6.95 -28.41
N ALA A 121 -9.00 7.19 -27.27
CA ALA A 121 -10.47 7.20 -27.19
C ALA A 121 -11.06 8.31 -28.08
N ALA A 122 -10.50 9.51 -28.03
CA ALA A 122 -10.96 10.64 -28.82
C ALA A 122 -10.74 10.43 -30.32
N TRP A 123 -9.58 9.89 -30.72
CA TRP A 123 -9.31 9.56 -32.12
C TRP A 123 -10.30 8.52 -32.65
N LEU A 124 -10.52 7.44 -31.90
CA LEU A 124 -11.43 6.38 -32.33
C LEU A 124 -12.88 6.87 -32.37
N GLY A 125 -13.29 7.68 -31.38
CA GLY A 125 -14.60 8.31 -31.40
C GLY A 125 -14.82 9.19 -32.64
N GLU A 126 -13.81 9.97 -33.04
CA GLU A 126 -13.88 10.80 -34.25
C GLU A 126 -13.88 9.97 -35.54
N ASP A 127 -13.15 8.86 -35.57
CA ASP A 127 -13.14 7.96 -36.72
C ASP A 127 -14.53 7.32 -36.93
N ILE A 128 -15.13 6.81 -35.85
CA ILE A 128 -16.48 6.23 -35.87
C ILE A 128 -17.55 7.28 -36.22
N SER A 129 -17.38 8.53 -35.77
CA SER A 129 -18.40 9.58 -36.00
C SER A 129 -18.56 9.93 -37.49
N ARG A 130 -17.51 9.74 -38.30
CA ARG A 130 -17.49 10.02 -39.74
C ARG A 130 -18.38 9.09 -40.55
N ASP A 131 -18.61 7.87 -40.06
CA ASP A 131 -19.50 6.89 -40.67
C ASP A 131 -20.97 7.14 -40.34
N GLY A 132 -21.24 8.04 -39.39
CA GLY A 132 -22.60 8.41 -39.00
C GLY A 132 -23.29 9.28 -40.04
N SER A 133 -24.57 8.99 -40.29
CA SER A 133 -25.41 9.80 -41.18
C SER A 133 -26.81 9.99 -40.59
N ALA A 134 -27.58 10.95 -41.10
CA ALA A 134 -28.96 11.19 -40.64
C ALA A 134 -29.87 9.95 -40.75
N PHE A 135 -29.56 9.04 -41.69
CA PHE A 135 -30.30 7.79 -41.90
C PHE A 135 -29.68 6.58 -41.18
N ASN A 136 -28.47 6.71 -40.64
CA ASN A 136 -27.82 5.73 -39.78
C ASN A 136 -27.09 6.45 -38.62
N PRO A 137 -27.80 6.79 -37.54
CA PRO A 137 -27.20 7.49 -36.39
C PRO A 137 -26.40 6.57 -35.46
N GLY A 138 -26.35 5.26 -35.73
CA GLY A 138 -25.66 4.26 -34.89
C GLY A 138 -24.21 4.60 -34.56
N PRO A 139 -23.38 5.00 -35.55
CA PRO A 139 -21.99 5.38 -35.32
C PRO A 139 -21.84 6.61 -34.39
N TRP A 140 -22.75 7.59 -34.44
CA TRP A 140 -22.71 8.72 -33.49
C TRP A 140 -22.95 8.28 -32.05
N VAL A 141 -23.83 7.30 -31.83
CA VAL A 141 -24.08 6.73 -30.49
C VAL A 141 -22.85 5.98 -29.98
N VAL A 142 -22.23 5.15 -30.82
CA VAL A 142 -21.04 4.39 -30.44
C VAL A 142 -19.84 5.31 -30.22
N SER A 143 -19.65 6.33 -31.05
CA SER A 143 -18.64 7.38 -30.87
C SER A 143 -18.79 8.08 -29.52
N ALA A 144 -20.01 8.50 -29.17
CA ALA A 144 -20.29 9.10 -27.86
C ALA A 144 -20.01 8.13 -26.71
N ALA A 145 -20.35 6.85 -26.86
CA ALA A 145 -20.08 5.82 -25.86
C ALA A 145 -18.57 5.59 -25.66
N VAL A 146 -17.79 5.50 -26.74
CA VAL A 146 -16.31 5.38 -26.69
C VAL A 146 -15.71 6.56 -25.93
N PHE A 147 -16.16 7.78 -26.22
CA PHE A 147 -15.65 8.98 -25.57
C PHE A 147 -15.99 9.01 -24.07
N ILE A 148 -17.26 8.77 -23.71
CA ILE A 148 -17.73 8.80 -22.32
C ILE A 148 -17.08 7.68 -21.50
N ILE A 149 -17.07 6.46 -22.00
CA ILE A 149 -16.52 5.31 -21.27
C ILE A 149 -14.99 5.43 -21.17
N GLY A 150 -14.31 5.88 -22.23
CA GLY A 150 -12.88 6.17 -22.19
C GLY A 150 -12.54 7.26 -21.17
N ALA A 151 -13.31 8.34 -21.12
CA ALA A 151 -13.15 9.40 -20.12
C ALA A 151 -13.33 8.87 -18.69
N LEU A 152 -14.39 8.08 -18.44
CA LEU A 152 -14.67 7.51 -17.13
C LEU A 152 -13.59 6.53 -16.67
N ALA A 153 -13.11 5.65 -17.57
CA ALA A 153 -12.04 4.71 -17.27
C ALA A 153 -10.72 5.43 -16.94
N ALA A 154 -10.37 6.47 -17.72
CA ALA A 154 -9.21 7.31 -17.46
C ALA A 154 -9.33 8.06 -16.12
N ALA A 155 -10.48 8.69 -15.88
CA ALA A 155 -10.75 9.42 -14.63
C ALA A 155 -10.72 8.51 -13.40
N LEU A 156 -11.24 7.28 -13.52
CA LEU A 156 -11.18 6.29 -12.45
C LEU A 156 -9.73 5.94 -12.13
N GLY A 157 -8.94 5.52 -13.14
CA GLY A 157 -7.54 5.16 -12.93
C GLY A 157 -6.72 6.32 -12.36
N PHE A 158 -6.91 7.52 -12.90
CA PHE A 158 -6.27 8.74 -12.40
C PHE A 158 -6.66 9.06 -10.96
N GLY A 159 -7.93 8.90 -10.60
CA GLY A 159 -8.42 9.07 -9.24
C GLY A 159 -7.73 8.14 -8.24
N VAL A 160 -7.53 6.87 -8.59
CA VAL A 160 -6.81 5.93 -7.70
C VAL A 160 -5.35 6.35 -7.52
N VAL A 161 -4.66 6.80 -8.57
CA VAL A 161 -3.28 7.33 -8.47
C VAL A 161 -3.22 8.52 -7.52
N LEU A 162 -4.15 9.47 -7.68
CA LEU A 162 -4.19 10.67 -6.84
C LEU A 162 -4.46 10.30 -5.38
N VAL A 163 -5.40 9.39 -5.11
CA VAL A 163 -5.66 8.90 -3.75
C VAL A 163 -4.41 8.29 -3.13
N ALA A 164 -3.65 7.48 -3.87
CA ALA A 164 -2.40 6.91 -3.37
C ALA A 164 -1.37 7.99 -3.02
N LYS A 165 -1.21 9.00 -3.88
CA LYS A 165 -0.25 10.11 -3.67
C LYS A 165 -0.66 11.01 -2.50
N LEU A 166 -1.95 11.33 -2.41
CA LEU A 166 -2.53 12.09 -1.28
C LEU A 166 -2.35 11.34 0.04
N ALA A 167 -2.65 10.04 0.05
CA ALA A 167 -2.50 9.22 1.25
C ALA A 167 -1.03 9.09 1.67
N LEU A 168 -0.11 8.96 0.71
CA LEU A 168 1.34 8.95 0.96
C LEU A 168 1.82 10.28 1.54
N ALA A 169 1.35 11.42 1.00
CA ALA A 169 1.67 12.75 1.54
C ALA A 169 1.24 12.86 3.01
N LEU A 170 -0.02 12.51 3.32
CA LEU A 170 -0.53 12.53 4.69
C LEU A 170 0.24 11.59 5.62
N LEU A 171 0.57 10.39 5.14
CA LEU A 171 1.32 9.39 5.89
C LEU A 171 2.73 9.88 6.23
N VAL A 172 3.39 10.56 5.29
CA VAL A 172 4.71 11.17 5.50
C VAL A 172 4.61 12.36 6.45
N THR A 173 3.61 13.22 6.31
CA THR A 173 3.41 14.35 7.23
C THR A 173 3.25 13.90 8.68
N LEU A 174 2.54 12.79 8.92
CA LEU A 174 2.35 12.21 10.25
C LEU A 174 3.48 11.30 10.71
N GLY A 175 4.44 10.97 9.83
CA GLY A 175 5.48 10.00 10.13
C GLY A 175 6.38 10.34 11.35
N PRO A 176 6.69 11.61 11.67
CA PRO A 176 7.42 11.93 12.91
C PRO A 176 6.74 11.36 14.18
N ILE A 177 5.40 11.36 14.24
CA ILE A 177 4.62 10.82 15.37
C ILE A 177 4.83 9.31 15.48
N PHE A 178 4.78 8.62 14.35
CA PHE A 178 4.93 7.17 14.31
C PHE A 178 6.37 6.73 14.57
N ILE A 179 7.38 7.47 14.09
CA ILE A 179 8.78 7.23 14.46
C ILE A 179 9.00 7.48 15.95
N ALA A 180 8.40 8.52 16.52
CA ALA A 180 8.43 8.76 17.96
C ALA A 180 7.83 7.58 18.76
N CYS A 181 6.78 6.94 18.23
CA CYS A 181 6.21 5.74 18.82
C CYS A 181 7.15 4.52 18.74
N ALA A 182 8.13 4.48 17.83
CA ALA A 182 9.12 3.39 17.77
C ALA A 182 10.06 3.38 18.99
N LEU A 183 10.20 4.54 19.64
CA LEU A 183 11.06 4.78 20.80
C LEU A 183 10.65 3.94 22.02
N PHE A 184 9.36 3.67 22.17
CA PHE A 184 8.80 2.94 23.31
C PHE A 184 8.27 1.57 22.86
N ASP A 185 8.61 0.51 23.60
CA ASP A 185 8.17 -0.84 23.24
C ASP A 185 6.64 -0.98 23.23
N ALA A 186 5.93 -0.25 24.11
CA ALA A 186 4.47 -0.26 24.21
C ALA A 186 3.76 0.34 22.97
N THR A 187 4.38 1.30 22.28
CA THR A 187 3.79 2.00 21.12
C THR A 187 4.45 1.62 19.80
N ARG A 188 5.49 0.78 19.81
CA ARG A 188 6.22 0.35 18.60
C ARG A 188 5.34 -0.32 17.55
N ARG A 189 4.22 -0.95 17.95
CA ARG A 189 3.23 -1.50 17.01
C ARG A 189 2.70 -0.46 16.01
N PHE A 190 2.56 0.80 16.44
CA PHE A 190 2.05 1.87 15.58
C PHE A 190 3.07 2.27 14.51
N PHE A 191 4.37 2.25 14.84
CA PHE A 191 5.44 2.44 13.87
C PHE A 191 5.42 1.37 12.78
N PHE A 192 5.30 0.09 13.17
CA PHE A 192 5.24 -0.99 12.19
C PHE A 192 3.97 -0.93 11.33
N GLY A 193 2.82 -0.55 11.89
CA GLY A 193 1.60 -0.32 11.13
C GLY A 193 1.75 0.83 10.12
N TRP A 194 2.37 1.94 10.54
CA TRP A 194 2.69 3.07 9.65
C TRP A 194 3.63 2.65 8.52
N LEU A 195 4.68 1.88 8.83
CA LEU A 195 5.64 1.40 7.83
C LEU A 195 4.99 0.43 6.84
N SER A 196 4.13 -0.48 7.30
CA SER A 196 3.35 -1.36 6.43
C SER A 196 2.43 -0.54 5.51
N GLN A 197 1.79 0.51 6.03
CA GLN A 197 0.94 1.38 5.23
C GLN A 197 1.74 2.21 4.21
N ALA A 198 2.96 2.64 4.56
CA ALA A 198 3.88 3.29 3.62
C ALA A 198 4.20 2.38 2.44
N VAL A 199 4.59 1.14 2.73
CA VAL A 199 4.86 0.12 1.72
C VAL A 199 3.61 -0.17 0.88
N ASN A 200 2.43 -0.24 1.50
CA ASN A 200 1.16 -0.40 0.78
C ASN A 200 0.94 0.67 -0.27
N TYR A 201 1.07 1.95 0.08
CA TYR A 201 0.86 3.02 -0.89
C TYR A 201 1.97 3.11 -1.95
N LEU A 202 3.22 2.75 -1.61
CA LEU A 202 4.30 2.62 -2.60
C LEU A 202 4.01 1.51 -3.61
N VAL A 203 3.61 0.33 -3.14
CA VAL A 203 3.24 -0.80 -3.99
C VAL A 203 2.01 -0.45 -4.82
N LEU A 204 1.00 0.18 -4.23
CA LEU A 204 -0.20 0.66 -4.92
C LEU A 204 0.20 1.58 -6.08
N PHE A 205 1.01 2.60 -5.79
CA PHE A 205 1.46 3.56 -6.80
C PHE A 205 2.19 2.86 -7.96
N ALA A 206 3.13 1.96 -7.63
CA ALA A 206 3.84 1.18 -8.63
C ALA A 206 2.88 0.34 -9.48
N LEU A 207 2.03 -0.48 -8.84
CA LEU A 207 1.08 -1.37 -9.52
C LEU A 207 0.15 -0.65 -10.47
N ILE A 208 -0.37 0.53 -10.12
CA ILE A 208 -1.24 1.26 -11.04
C ILE A 208 -0.48 1.62 -12.30
N ILE A 209 0.76 2.08 -12.19
CA ILE A 209 1.54 2.47 -13.37
C ILE A 209 1.80 1.24 -14.25
N VAL A 210 2.12 0.08 -13.65
CA VAL A 210 2.28 -1.18 -14.40
C VAL A 210 1.00 -1.55 -15.14
N ILE A 211 -0.13 -1.57 -14.42
CA ILE A 211 -1.43 -1.95 -14.95
C ILE A 211 -1.85 -0.98 -16.05
N PHE A 212 -1.62 0.31 -15.84
CA PHE A 212 -1.92 1.33 -16.83
C PHE A 212 -1.09 1.14 -18.11
N GLN A 213 0.21 0.90 -17.99
CA GLN A 213 1.07 0.59 -19.13
C GLN A 213 0.67 -0.70 -19.83
N LEU A 214 0.22 -1.71 -19.08
CA LEU A 214 -0.31 -2.95 -19.63
C LEU A 214 -1.60 -2.68 -20.42
N VAL A 215 -2.54 -1.90 -19.88
CA VAL A 215 -3.76 -1.48 -20.59
C VAL A 215 -3.42 -0.71 -21.87
N LEU A 216 -2.50 0.26 -21.81
CA LEU A 216 -2.03 0.99 -22.98
C LEU A 216 -1.36 0.09 -24.03
N SER A 217 -0.60 -0.90 -23.58
CA SER A 217 0.05 -1.86 -24.48
C SER A 217 -0.99 -2.77 -25.14
N LEU A 218 -1.97 -3.28 -24.41
CA LEU A 218 -3.09 -4.04 -24.96
C LEU A 218 -3.88 -3.24 -26.00
N VAL A 219 -4.15 -1.95 -25.73
CA VAL A 219 -4.81 -1.07 -26.72
C VAL A 219 -3.94 -0.92 -27.97
N ARG A 220 -2.63 -0.71 -27.82
CA ARG A 220 -1.69 -0.58 -28.95
C ARG A 220 -1.60 -1.87 -29.77
N ASP A 221 -1.53 -3.03 -29.13
CA ASP A 221 -1.44 -4.32 -29.82
C ASP A 221 -2.74 -4.67 -30.55
N GLN A 222 -3.89 -4.34 -29.96
CA GLN A 222 -5.20 -4.50 -30.61
C GLN A 222 -5.50 -3.41 -31.64
N TRP A 223 -4.70 -2.34 -31.70
CA TRP A 223 -4.99 -1.16 -32.51
C TRP A 223 -5.13 -1.47 -34.01
N GLY A 224 -4.29 -2.36 -34.54
CA GLY A 224 -4.39 -2.78 -35.94
C GLY A 224 -5.70 -3.52 -36.25
N ALA A 225 -6.19 -4.33 -35.30
CA ALA A 225 -7.49 -4.99 -35.43
C ALA A 225 -8.66 -4.01 -35.27
N ILE A 226 -8.52 -3.02 -34.39
CA ILE A 226 -9.51 -1.95 -34.18
C ILE A 226 -9.66 -1.10 -35.45
N GLN A 227 -8.55 -0.73 -36.10
CA GLN A 227 -8.57 0.06 -37.35
C GLN A 227 -8.98 -0.76 -38.58
N GLY A 228 -8.65 -2.06 -38.61
CA GLY A 228 -8.99 -2.94 -39.73
C GLY A 228 -10.41 -3.50 -39.68
N ALA A 229 -11.10 -3.38 -38.54
CA ALA A 229 -12.48 -3.77 -38.37
C ALA A 229 -13.45 -2.69 -38.86
N ASP A 230 -14.73 -3.05 -39.01
CA ASP A 230 -15.80 -2.07 -39.10
C ASP A 230 -15.72 -1.11 -37.90
N PRO A 231 -15.77 0.23 -38.08
CA PRO A 231 -15.57 1.19 -36.99
C PRO A 231 -16.50 0.97 -35.80
N MET A 232 -17.71 0.48 -36.03
CA MET A 232 -18.65 0.14 -34.96
C MET A 232 -18.14 -1.01 -34.08
N ILE A 233 -17.52 -2.04 -34.70
CA ILE A 233 -16.88 -3.17 -34.01
C ILE A 233 -15.62 -2.70 -33.29
N GLY A 234 -14.80 -1.86 -33.94
CA GLY A 234 -13.61 -1.26 -33.34
C GLY A 234 -13.94 -0.48 -32.05
N GLY A 235 -15.02 0.31 -32.07
CA GLY A 235 -15.53 1.01 -30.90
C GLY A 235 -15.95 0.09 -29.75
N LEU A 236 -16.65 -1.00 -30.06
CA LEU A 236 -17.06 -2.01 -29.07
C LEU A 236 -15.86 -2.71 -28.42
N ILE A 237 -14.84 -3.07 -29.21
CA ILE A 237 -13.60 -3.67 -28.69
C ILE A 237 -12.90 -2.69 -27.74
N PHE A 238 -12.78 -1.42 -28.13
CA PHE A 238 -12.16 -0.40 -27.29
C PHE A 238 -12.93 -0.17 -25.98
N ILE A 239 -14.27 -0.12 -26.03
CA ILE A 239 -15.12 -0.04 -24.84
C ILE A 239 -14.86 -1.23 -23.91
N ALA A 240 -14.77 -2.45 -24.45
CA ALA A 240 -14.47 -3.64 -23.67
C ALA A 240 -13.09 -3.54 -22.98
N LEU A 241 -12.06 -3.03 -23.67
CA LEU A 241 -10.74 -2.77 -23.08
C LEU A 241 -10.79 -1.69 -21.99
N CYS A 242 -11.59 -0.64 -22.16
CA CYS A 242 -11.79 0.40 -21.14
C CYS A 242 -12.43 -0.18 -19.87
N LEU A 243 -13.45 -1.02 -20.02
CA LEU A 243 -14.12 -1.68 -18.89
C LEU A 243 -13.16 -2.65 -18.18
N LEU A 244 -12.38 -3.41 -18.93
CA LEU A 244 -11.32 -4.27 -18.38
C LEU A 244 -10.30 -3.46 -17.57
N GLY A 245 -9.80 -2.35 -18.13
CA GLY A 245 -8.89 -1.44 -17.44
C GLY A 245 -9.49 -0.86 -16.16
N ALA A 246 -10.74 -0.41 -16.21
CA ALA A 246 -11.46 0.09 -15.05
C ALA A 246 -11.58 -0.96 -13.93
N ILE A 247 -11.87 -2.21 -14.28
CA ILE A 247 -11.92 -3.33 -13.33
C ILE A 247 -10.54 -3.54 -12.67
N PHE A 248 -9.45 -3.51 -13.45
CA PHE A 248 -8.10 -3.63 -12.89
C PHE A 248 -7.77 -2.47 -11.94
N PHE A 249 -8.09 -1.23 -12.29
CA PHE A 249 -7.87 -0.09 -11.39
C PHE A 249 -8.67 -0.22 -10.08
N LEU A 250 -9.91 -0.71 -10.13
CA LEU A 250 -10.71 -0.97 -8.92
C LEU A 250 -10.12 -2.07 -8.03
N GLN A 251 -9.46 -3.08 -8.61
CA GLN A 251 -8.85 -4.18 -7.85
C GLN A 251 -7.43 -3.85 -7.36
N THR A 252 -6.74 -2.90 -7.99
CA THR A 252 -5.35 -2.57 -7.66
C THR A 252 -5.14 -2.23 -6.19
N PRO A 253 -6.00 -1.44 -5.51
CA PRO A 253 -5.87 -1.19 -4.07
C PRO A 253 -5.89 -2.46 -3.22
N ALA A 254 -6.75 -3.43 -3.56
CA ALA A 254 -6.83 -4.70 -2.83
C ALA A 254 -5.58 -5.57 -3.06
N ILE A 255 -5.04 -5.59 -4.28
CA ILE A 255 -3.81 -6.31 -4.61
C ILE A 255 -2.63 -5.69 -3.85
N ALA A 256 -2.51 -4.36 -3.88
CA ALA A 256 -1.46 -3.64 -3.15
C ALA A 256 -1.53 -3.93 -1.64
N ALA A 257 -2.73 -3.88 -1.08
CA ALA A 257 -2.97 -4.22 0.32
C ALA A 257 -2.55 -5.65 0.63
N GLY A 258 -2.88 -6.62 -0.23
CA GLY A 258 -2.46 -8.02 -0.08
C GLY A 258 -0.94 -8.19 -0.06
N ILE A 259 -0.22 -7.51 -0.95
CA ILE A 259 1.25 -7.61 -1.06
C ILE A 259 1.96 -6.93 0.11
N ALA A 260 1.49 -5.75 0.52
CA ALA A 260 2.13 -4.98 1.59
C ALA A 260 1.84 -5.49 3.02
N GLY A 261 1.20 -6.65 3.13
CA GLY A 261 0.98 -7.34 4.40
C GLY A 261 -0.48 -7.65 4.72
N GLY A 262 -1.40 -7.45 3.77
CA GLY A 262 -2.83 -7.78 3.87
C GLY A 262 -3.50 -7.06 5.03
N ALA A 263 -4.19 -5.96 4.77
CA ALA A 263 -5.09 -5.34 5.74
C ALA A 263 -5.82 -6.44 6.54
N SER A 264 -5.52 -6.57 7.84
CA SER A 264 -6.07 -7.54 8.84
C SER A 264 -5.37 -8.85 9.19
N ALA A 265 -4.23 -9.27 8.63
CA ALA A 265 -3.53 -10.45 9.20
C ALA A 265 -3.13 -10.20 10.68
N GLY A 266 -2.65 -8.99 10.98
CA GLY A 266 -2.33 -8.57 12.35
C GLY A 266 -3.53 -8.22 13.25
N LEU A 267 -4.75 -8.14 12.72
CA LEU A 267 -5.98 -7.88 13.52
C LEU A 267 -6.78 -9.17 13.73
N ALA A 268 -6.78 -10.09 12.76
CA ALA A 268 -7.34 -11.43 12.89
C ALA A 268 -6.48 -12.31 13.82
N ASP A 269 -5.15 -12.20 13.79
CA ASP A 269 -4.28 -12.88 14.76
C ASP A 269 -4.39 -12.27 16.16
N PHE A 270 -4.61 -10.95 16.28
CA PHE A 270 -4.84 -10.31 17.58
C PHE A 270 -6.25 -10.58 18.12
N ALA A 271 -7.27 -10.67 17.25
CA ALA A 271 -8.63 -11.06 17.63
C ALA A 271 -8.73 -12.56 17.94
N ASN A 272 -8.00 -13.43 17.23
CA ASN A 272 -7.85 -14.84 17.58
C ASN A 272 -7.02 -15.01 18.86
N ALA A 273 -5.93 -14.29 19.04
CA ALA A 273 -5.14 -14.33 20.28
C ALA A 273 -5.89 -13.71 21.47
N ALA A 274 -6.74 -12.71 21.25
CA ALA A 274 -7.62 -12.15 22.28
C ALA A 274 -8.85 -13.04 22.56
N ALA A 275 -9.37 -13.76 21.57
CA ALA A 275 -10.42 -14.77 21.73
C ALA A 275 -9.89 -16.04 22.42
N LEU A 276 -8.62 -16.41 22.17
CA LEU A 276 -7.92 -17.51 22.83
C LEU A 276 -7.33 -17.11 24.19
N GLY A 277 -7.08 -15.83 24.43
CA GLY A 277 -6.61 -15.27 25.71
C GLY A 277 -7.73 -14.83 26.66
N GLY A 278 -8.99 -14.91 26.23
CA GLY A 278 -10.16 -14.43 26.97
C GLY A 278 -11.07 -15.51 27.57
N SER A 279 -10.86 -16.81 27.31
CA SER A 279 -11.63 -17.88 27.96
C SER A 279 -10.81 -18.58 29.05
N GLY A 280 -10.98 -18.07 30.27
CA GLY A 280 -10.61 -18.81 31.47
C GLY A 280 -11.41 -20.12 31.58
N SER A 281 -10.68 -21.18 31.92
CA SER A 281 -11.13 -22.49 32.43
C SER A 281 -11.67 -23.53 31.43
N GLY A 282 -10.76 -24.33 30.89
CA GLY A 282 -11.07 -25.62 30.29
C GLY A 282 -9.86 -26.54 30.42
N ARG A 283 -9.99 -27.60 31.22
CA ARG A 283 -8.95 -28.61 31.54
C ARG A 283 -8.03 -28.93 30.37
N SER A 284 -6.72 -28.92 30.61
CA SER A 284 -5.74 -29.62 29.80
C SER A 284 -6.11 -31.10 29.76
N GLN A 285 -6.83 -31.50 28.72
CA GLN A 285 -7.01 -32.91 28.39
C GLN A 285 -5.72 -33.33 27.71
N GLY A 286 -4.83 -33.94 28.48
CA GLY A 286 -3.64 -34.61 27.93
C GLY A 286 -4.06 -35.65 26.87
N PRO A 287 -3.14 -36.09 26.01
CA PRO A 287 -3.43 -37.10 25.00
C PRO A 287 -4.10 -38.30 25.66
N GLN A 288 -5.29 -38.69 25.18
CA GLN A 288 -5.92 -39.93 25.59
C GLN A 288 -5.01 -41.08 25.14
N GLU A 289 -4.19 -41.59 26.06
CA GLU A 289 -3.59 -42.90 25.93
C GLU A 289 -4.71 -43.91 25.67
N ALA A 290 -4.60 -44.60 24.54
CA ALA A 290 -5.45 -45.74 24.23
C ALA A 290 -5.49 -46.68 25.43
N SER A 291 -6.70 -46.88 25.96
CA SER A 291 -7.03 -47.70 27.11
C SER A 291 -6.51 -49.13 26.92
N ARG A 292 -5.31 -49.40 27.45
CA ARG A 292 -4.80 -50.77 27.62
C ARG A 292 -5.52 -51.38 28.81
N GLN A 293 -6.59 -52.09 28.50
CA GLN A 293 -7.34 -52.88 29.46
C GLN A 293 -6.44 -54.03 29.98
N PRO A 294 -6.24 -54.16 31.30
CA PRO A 294 -5.39 -55.22 31.84
C PRO A 294 -6.08 -56.59 31.68
N PRO A 295 -5.39 -57.62 31.15
CA PRO A 295 -5.94 -58.97 31.12
C PRO A 295 -6.07 -59.51 32.55
N ARG A 296 -7.26 -60.03 32.84
CA ARG A 296 -7.58 -60.72 34.10
C ARG A 296 -6.74 -62.00 34.23
N GLY A 297 -6.06 -62.09 35.37
CA GLY A 297 -6.00 -63.27 36.26
C GLY A 297 -5.54 -64.60 35.65
N GLY A 298 -4.35 -65.05 36.09
CA GLY A 298 -3.69 -66.26 35.61
C GLY A 298 -4.43 -67.57 35.89
N GLY A 299 -4.21 -68.53 34.98
CA GLY A 299 -4.53 -69.94 35.13
C GLY A 299 -3.24 -70.76 35.11
N ALA A 300 -3.08 -71.60 36.12
CA ALA A 300 -1.86 -72.31 36.48
C ALA A 300 -1.36 -73.34 35.43
N ILE A 301 -0.04 -73.43 35.32
CA ILE A 301 0.68 -74.52 34.65
C ILE A 301 0.53 -75.79 35.50
N ARG A 302 0.06 -76.88 34.90
CA ARG A 302 0.29 -78.25 35.39
C ARG A 302 1.09 -79.03 34.35
N PRO A 303 2.23 -79.64 34.73
CA PRO A 303 2.95 -80.56 33.86
C PRO A 303 2.53 -82.01 34.14
N ARG A 304 2.16 -82.74 33.08
CA ARG A 304 2.27 -84.20 32.91
C ARG A 304 2.34 -84.41 31.40
N GLY A 305 3.39 -84.95 30.78
CA GLY A 305 4.33 -85.98 31.22
C GLY A 305 4.14 -87.17 30.27
N ALA A 306 5.25 -87.64 29.68
CA ALA A 306 5.47 -88.91 28.97
C ALA A 306 4.47 -89.31 27.87
#